data_AF-K1T143-F1
#
_entry.id   AF-K1T143-F1
#
_cell.length_a   1.000
_cell.length_b   1.000
_cell.length_c   1.000
_cell.angle_alpha   90.00
_cell.angle_beta   90.00
_cell.angle_gamma   90.00
#
_symmetry.space_group_name_H-M   'P 1'
#
loop_
_entity.id
_entity.type
_entity.pdbx_description
1 polymer ?
#
loop_
_entity_poly.entity_id
_entity_poly.type
_entity_poly.pdbx_seq_one_letter_code
_entity_poly.pdbx_strand_id
1 'polypeptide(L)'
;MKKRIIALLSAVLAVILLLFTSAFASSAADDGLKNVDGKWIYVKDGVKDTSFTSLVKYYNTWYYVENGELNWSFTGLTDYYGTKYYVENGVLNWDYTGLALLGSDEWYYAENGAVKNDYTGLTYFCGRWFYVEKSALNW
;
A
#
# COMPACT_ATOMS: atom_id res chain seq x y z
N MET A 1 -5.30 14.48 -62.52
CA MET A 1 -5.97 13.51 -61.61
C MET A 1 -5.03 12.80 -60.65
N LYS A 2 -3.84 12.32 -61.06
CA LYS A 2 -2.90 11.59 -60.18
C LYS A 2 -2.48 12.32 -58.89
N LYS A 3 -2.18 13.63 -58.95
CA LYS A 3 -1.73 14.42 -57.76
C LYS A 3 -2.81 14.58 -56.66
N ARG A 4 -4.10 14.62 -57.02
CA ARG A 4 -5.20 14.77 -56.05
C ARG A 4 -5.52 13.46 -55.33
N ILE A 5 -5.32 12.32 -56.00
CA ILE A 5 -5.52 10.99 -55.42
C ILE A 5 -4.41 10.66 -54.40
N ILE A 6 -3.15 11.02 -54.70
CA ILE A 6 -2.02 10.81 -53.79
C ILE A 6 -2.19 11.62 -52.50
N ALA A 7 -2.64 12.88 -52.60
CA ALA A 7 -2.88 13.74 -51.44
C ALA A 7 -4.03 13.22 -50.54
N LEU A 8 -5.08 12.65 -51.13
CA LEU A 8 -6.19 12.04 -50.39
C LEU A 8 -5.75 10.77 -49.65
N LEU A 9 -4.95 9.91 -50.29
CA LEU A 9 -4.39 8.71 -49.66
C LEU A 9 -3.45 9.03 -48.50
N SER A 10 -2.59 10.06 -48.64
CA SER A 10 -1.71 10.49 -47.55
C SER A 10 -2.48 11.09 -46.37
N ALA A 11 -3.56 11.83 -46.64
CA ALA A 11 -4.42 12.38 -45.59
C ALA A 11 -5.17 11.27 -44.84
N VAL A 12 -5.68 10.26 -45.56
CA VAL A 12 -6.34 9.10 -44.95
C VAL A 12 -5.35 8.28 -44.12
N LEU A 13 -4.13 8.06 -44.61
CA LEU A 13 -3.09 7.36 -43.85
C LEU A 13 -2.68 8.13 -42.58
N ALA A 14 -2.55 9.46 -42.66
CA ALA A 14 -2.23 10.31 -41.50
C ALA A 14 -3.38 10.32 -40.47
N VAL A 15 -4.63 10.36 -40.92
CA VAL A 15 -5.81 10.26 -40.03
C VAL A 15 -5.90 8.89 -39.38
N ILE A 16 -5.65 7.81 -40.12
CA ILE A 16 -5.58 6.45 -39.56
C ILE A 16 -4.45 6.37 -38.52
N LEU A 17 -3.27 6.90 -38.81
CA LEU A 17 -2.14 6.92 -37.88
C LEU A 17 -2.45 7.75 -36.60
N LEU A 18 -3.13 8.90 -36.73
CA LEU A 18 -3.60 9.73 -35.62
C LEU A 18 -4.70 9.07 -34.78
N LEU A 19 -5.58 8.27 -35.39
CA LEU A 19 -6.58 7.50 -34.66
C LEU A 19 -5.94 6.33 -33.91
N PHE A 20 -4.89 5.71 -34.47
CA PHE A 20 -4.15 4.65 -33.79
C PHE A 20 -3.31 5.17 -32.62
N THR A 21 -2.70 6.36 -32.68
CA THR A 21 -1.93 6.88 -31.53
C THR A 21 -2.82 7.17 -30.31
N SER A 22 -4.08 7.56 -30.52
CA SER A 22 -5.03 7.83 -29.42
C SER A 22 -5.57 6.57 -28.73
N ALA A 23 -5.55 5.40 -29.41
CA ALA A 23 -6.02 4.13 -28.85
C ALA A 23 -4.96 3.41 -27.98
N PHE A 24 -3.70 3.84 -28.04
CA PHE A 24 -2.58 3.33 -27.24
C PHE A 24 -2.10 4.29 -26.16
N ALA A 25 -2.88 5.34 -25.86
CA ALA A 25 -2.78 5.96 -24.54
C ALA A 25 -3.29 4.95 -23.52
N SER A 26 -2.46 3.96 -23.17
CA SER A 26 -2.56 3.27 -21.89
C SER A 26 -2.57 4.40 -20.87
N SER A 27 -3.73 4.71 -20.31
CA SER A 27 -3.74 5.41 -19.03
C SER A 27 -2.92 4.50 -18.15
N ALA A 28 -1.68 4.87 -17.83
CA ALA A 28 -0.86 4.14 -16.88
C ALA A 28 -1.79 3.83 -15.70
N ALA A 29 -2.13 2.56 -15.53
CA ALA A 29 -3.16 2.20 -14.57
C ALA A 29 -2.66 2.70 -13.22
N ASP A 30 -3.44 3.56 -12.56
CA ASP A 30 -3.00 4.18 -11.29
C ASP A 30 -2.44 3.11 -10.36
N ASP A 31 -1.23 3.35 -9.85
CA ASP A 31 -0.60 2.49 -8.86
C ASP A 31 -1.53 2.29 -7.65
N GLY A 32 -1.53 1.09 -7.09
CA GLY A 32 -2.28 0.79 -5.87
C GLY A 32 -3.09 -0.50 -5.93
N LEU A 33 -4.00 -0.63 -4.98
CA LEU A 33 -4.84 -1.83 -4.84
C LEU A 33 -5.88 -1.94 -5.95
N LYS A 34 -5.92 -3.11 -6.58
CA LYS A 34 -6.94 -3.52 -7.55
C LYS A 34 -7.53 -4.88 -7.15
N ASN A 35 -8.83 -5.05 -7.34
CA ASN A 35 -9.47 -6.34 -7.21
C ASN A 35 -9.45 -7.06 -8.57
N VAL A 36 -8.81 -8.23 -8.63
CA VAL A 36 -8.76 -9.10 -9.81
C VAL A 36 -9.23 -10.48 -9.37
N ASP A 37 -10.34 -10.95 -9.94
CA ASP A 37 -10.95 -12.25 -9.65
C ASP A 37 -11.17 -12.50 -8.14
N GLY A 38 -11.63 -11.49 -7.42
CA GLY A 38 -11.89 -11.57 -5.97
C GLY A 38 -10.65 -11.42 -5.09
N LYS A 39 -9.46 -11.27 -5.69
CA LYS A 39 -8.19 -11.07 -4.99
C LYS A 39 -7.71 -9.63 -5.09
N TRP A 40 -7.32 -9.05 -3.96
CA TRP A 40 -6.75 -7.72 -3.91
C TRP A 40 -5.25 -7.78 -4.09
N ILE A 41 -4.75 -7.18 -5.18
CA ILE A 41 -3.33 -7.11 -5.53
C ILE A 41 -2.87 -5.66 -5.62
N TYR A 42 -1.60 -5.43 -5.29
CA TYR A 42 -0.96 -4.15 -5.56
C TYR A 42 -0.41 -4.14 -7.00
N VAL A 43 -0.84 -3.14 -7.77
CA VAL A 43 -0.45 -2.93 -9.16
C VAL A 43 0.43 -1.70 -9.24
N LYS A 44 1.52 -1.81 -10.00
CA LYS A 44 2.43 -0.71 -10.32
C LYS A 44 2.73 -0.74 -11.82
N ASP A 45 2.64 0.41 -12.49
CA ASP A 45 2.88 0.53 -13.94
C ASP A 45 2.04 -0.48 -14.77
N GLY A 46 0.81 -0.77 -14.31
CA GLY A 46 -0.11 -1.70 -14.96
C GLY A 46 0.16 -3.19 -14.76
N VAL A 47 1.14 -3.58 -13.96
CA VAL A 47 1.44 -4.99 -13.63
C VAL A 47 1.40 -5.24 -12.13
N LYS A 48 1.13 -6.48 -11.70
CA LYS A 48 1.23 -6.85 -10.28
C LYS A 48 2.68 -6.66 -9.82
N ASP A 49 2.87 -5.87 -8.77
CA ASP A 49 4.18 -5.72 -8.14
C ASP A 49 4.26 -6.64 -6.92
N THR A 50 4.87 -7.81 -7.11
CA THR A 50 5.07 -8.82 -6.07
C THR A 50 6.13 -8.42 -5.04
N SER A 51 6.90 -7.36 -5.28
CA SER A 51 7.91 -6.85 -4.34
C SER A 51 7.34 -5.87 -3.31
N PHE A 52 6.11 -5.40 -3.53
CA PHE A 52 5.45 -4.46 -2.63
C PHE A 52 5.01 -5.17 -1.35
N THR A 53 5.62 -4.79 -0.23
CA THR A 53 5.21 -5.16 1.13
C THR A 53 5.19 -3.91 1.99
N SER A 54 4.01 -3.29 2.14
CA SER A 54 3.83 -2.07 2.93
C SER A 54 2.34 -1.74 3.07
N LEU A 55 2.07 -0.58 3.69
CA LEU A 55 0.74 0.02 3.72
C LEU A 55 0.43 0.73 2.41
N VAL A 56 -0.80 0.54 1.94
CA VAL A 56 -1.36 1.26 0.80
C VAL A 56 -2.74 1.79 1.15
N LYS A 57 -3.01 3.04 0.78
CA LYS A 57 -4.31 3.65 0.99
C LYS A 57 -5.24 3.26 -0.16
N TYR A 58 -6.42 2.75 0.17
CA TYR A 58 -7.51 2.54 -0.77
C TYR A 58 -8.75 3.26 -0.24
N TYR A 59 -9.21 4.28 -0.99
CA TYR A 59 -10.12 5.31 -0.49
C TYR A 59 -9.62 5.98 0.81
N ASN A 60 -10.31 5.79 1.93
CA ASN A 60 -10.00 6.39 3.22
C ASN A 60 -9.37 5.40 4.21
N THR A 61 -9.12 4.17 3.78
CA THR A 61 -8.64 3.08 4.64
C THR A 61 -7.25 2.65 4.17
N TRP A 62 -6.38 2.35 5.13
CA TRP A 62 -5.05 1.82 4.86
C TRP A 62 -5.05 0.32 5.07
N TYR A 63 -4.51 -0.40 4.10
CA TYR A 63 -4.43 -1.85 4.09
C TYR A 63 -2.99 -2.31 4.05
N TYR A 64 -2.70 -3.39 4.74
CA TYR A 64 -1.41 -4.04 4.66
C TYR A 64 -1.37 -5.00 3.47
N VAL A 65 -0.35 -4.82 2.63
CA VAL A 65 -0.04 -5.68 1.51
C VAL A 65 1.28 -6.38 1.80
N GLU A 66 1.33 -7.66 1.49
CA GLU A 66 2.51 -8.50 1.61
C GLU A 66 2.71 -9.26 0.31
N ASN A 67 3.92 -9.19 -0.27
CA ASN A 67 4.28 -9.84 -1.53
C ASN A 67 3.30 -9.49 -2.69
N GLY A 68 2.85 -8.23 -2.71
CA GLY A 68 1.93 -7.70 -3.70
C GLY A 68 0.47 -8.10 -3.54
N GLU A 69 0.09 -8.70 -2.41
CA GLU A 69 -1.28 -9.14 -2.11
C GLU A 69 -1.77 -8.60 -0.77
N LEU A 70 -3.03 -8.16 -0.69
CA LEU A 70 -3.63 -7.74 0.57
C LEU A 70 -3.64 -8.92 1.55
N ASN A 71 -2.98 -8.77 2.70
CA ASN A 71 -2.93 -9.79 3.73
C ASN A 71 -3.93 -9.48 4.86
N TRP A 72 -5.13 -10.07 4.77
CA TRP A 72 -6.19 -9.96 5.79
C TRP A 72 -5.86 -10.61 7.13
N SER A 73 -4.85 -11.47 7.18
CA SER A 73 -4.45 -12.17 8.41
C SER A 73 -3.38 -11.44 9.21
N PHE A 74 -2.75 -10.42 8.62
CA PHE A 74 -1.70 -9.67 9.30
C PHE A 74 -2.26 -8.86 10.48
N THR A 75 -1.70 -9.09 11.66
CA THR A 75 -1.94 -8.29 12.86
C THR A 75 -0.60 -8.04 13.54
N GLY A 76 -0.25 -6.77 13.70
CA GLY A 76 1.06 -6.36 14.20
C GLY A 76 1.46 -4.98 13.69
N LEU A 77 2.72 -4.62 13.91
CA LEU A 77 3.33 -3.39 13.46
C LEU A 77 3.97 -3.55 12.10
N THR A 78 3.91 -2.51 11.29
CA THR A 78 4.65 -2.40 10.02
C THR A 78 5.26 -1.02 9.88
N ASP A 79 6.47 -0.94 9.34
CA ASP A 79 7.12 0.33 9.03
C ASP A 79 6.54 0.95 7.76
N TYR A 80 6.18 2.23 7.85
CA TYR A 80 5.74 3.07 6.75
C TYR A 80 6.42 4.43 6.86
N TYR A 81 7.36 4.70 5.94
CA TYR A 81 8.19 5.91 5.92
C TYR A 81 8.84 6.26 7.27
N GLY A 82 9.38 5.24 7.97
CA GLY A 82 10.11 5.42 9.22
C GLY A 82 9.22 5.55 10.47
N THR A 83 7.90 5.43 10.32
CA THR A 83 6.96 5.31 11.45
C THR A 83 6.35 3.92 11.45
N LYS A 84 6.24 3.28 12.62
CA LYS A 84 5.58 1.98 12.75
C LYS A 84 4.11 2.20 13.04
N TYR A 85 3.24 1.54 12.27
CA TYR A 85 1.79 1.61 12.44
C TYR A 85 1.23 0.25 12.80
N TYR A 86 0.23 0.27 13.67
CA TYR A 86 -0.50 -0.93 14.04
C TYR A 86 -1.57 -1.28 13.01
N VAL A 87 -1.53 -2.52 12.59
CA VAL A 87 -2.49 -3.14 11.67
C VAL A 87 -3.18 -4.27 12.41
N GLU A 88 -4.49 -4.34 12.25
CA GLU A 88 -5.34 -5.39 12.78
C GLU A 88 -6.16 -5.99 11.63
N ASN A 89 -6.05 -7.31 11.44
CA ASN A 89 -6.74 -8.03 10.36
C ASN A 89 -6.53 -7.38 8.97
N GLY A 90 -5.29 -6.98 8.67
CA GLY A 90 -4.90 -6.35 7.41
C GLY A 90 -5.30 -4.88 7.26
N VAL A 91 -5.92 -4.25 8.27
CA VAL A 91 -6.35 -2.85 8.23
C VAL A 91 -5.63 -2.03 9.30
N LEU A 92 -5.11 -0.85 8.95
CA LEU A 92 -4.52 0.07 9.93
C LEU A 92 -5.59 0.49 10.94
N ASN A 93 -5.32 0.23 12.23
CA ASN A 93 -6.22 0.59 13.31
C ASN A 93 -5.69 1.83 14.04
N TRP A 94 -6.29 2.99 13.74
CA TRP A 94 -5.94 4.30 14.33
C TRP A 94 -6.34 4.44 15.80
N ASP A 95 -7.22 3.58 16.31
CA ASP A 95 -7.70 3.65 17.69
C ASP A 95 -6.88 2.77 18.63
N TYR A 96 -5.95 1.98 18.09
CA TYR A 96 -5.13 1.08 18.89
C TYR A 96 -4.14 1.83 19.78
N THR A 97 -4.15 1.50 21.07
CA THR A 97 -3.15 1.95 22.05
C THR A 97 -2.75 0.77 22.93
N GLY A 98 -1.47 0.42 22.96
CA GLY A 98 -0.98 -0.77 23.63
C GLY A 98 0.35 -1.29 23.09
N LEU A 99 0.74 -2.48 23.56
CA LEU A 99 1.93 -3.18 23.09
C LEU A 99 1.61 -4.04 21.86
N ALA A 100 2.34 -3.82 20.77
CA ALA A 100 2.23 -4.61 19.56
C ALA A 100 3.60 -5.10 19.06
N LEU A 101 3.59 -6.24 18.36
CA LEU A 101 4.77 -6.87 17.79
C LEU A 101 5.16 -6.24 16.46
N LEU A 102 6.44 -5.94 16.28
CA LEU A 102 7.08 -5.79 14.98
C LEU A 102 7.86 -7.09 14.70
N GLY A 103 7.50 -7.81 13.65
CA GLY A 103 8.10 -9.11 13.38
C GLY A 103 7.74 -10.16 14.43
N SER A 104 8.74 -10.91 14.92
CA SER A 104 8.54 -12.07 15.79
C SER A 104 8.81 -11.83 17.28
N ASP A 105 9.57 -10.80 17.62
CA ASP A 105 10.22 -10.69 18.93
C ASP A 105 10.31 -9.26 19.47
N GLU A 106 10.13 -8.23 18.63
CA GLU A 106 10.23 -6.86 19.08
C GLU A 106 8.85 -6.29 19.43
N TRP A 107 8.65 -5.90 20.68
CA TRP A 107 7.40 -5.27 21.13
C TRP A 107 7.58 -3.77 21.28
N TYR A 108 6.65 -3.01 20.71
CA TYR A 108 6.62 -1.56 20.84
C TYR A 108 5.30 -1.07 21.41
N TYR A 109 5.37 0.02 22.19
CA TYR A 109 4.19 0.79 22.56
C TYR A 109 3.73 1.66 21.39
N ALA A 110 2.48 1.45 20.97
CA ALA A 110 1.78 2.31 20.03
C ALA A 110 0.68 3.10 20.74
N GLU A 111 0.46 4.32 20.28
CA GLU A 111 -0.62 5.20 20.71
C GLU A 111 -1.30 5.79 19.48
N ASN A 112 -2.64 5.71 19.44
CA ASN A 112 -3.44 6.12 18.28
C ASN A 112 -2.94 5.48 16.96
N GLY A 113 -2.67 4.18 17.00
CA GLY A 113 -2.27 3.38 15.85
C GLY A 113 -0.81 3.58 15.39
N ALA A 114 -0.02 4.42 16.05
CA ALA A 114 1.38 4.67 15.68
C ALA A 114 2.33 4.51 16.87
N VAL A 115 3.52 3.97 16.63
CA VAL A 115 4.59 3.92 17.64
C VAL A 115 5.12 5.33 17.86
N LYS A 116 5.10 5.79 19.12
CA LYS A 116 5.86 6.98 19.53
C LYS A 116 7.32 6.60 19.71
N ASN A 117 8.29 7.43 19.39
CA ASN A 117 9.70 7.01 19.55
C ASN A 117 10.25 7.25 20.97
N ASP A 118 9.51 7.95 21.82
CA ASP A 118 10.00 8.50 23.09
C ASP A 118 9.14 8.12 24.31
N TYR A 119 8.08 7.32 24.14
CA TYR A 119 7.28 6.88 25.28
C TYR A 119 8.13 6.04 26.23
N THR A 120 8.16 6.44 27.50
CA THR A 120 8.86 5.71 28.56
C THR A 120 7.94 5.67 29.77
N GLY A 121 7.58 4.47 30.23
CA GLY A 121 6.59 4.32 31.28
C GLY A 121 6.02 2.91 31.40
N LEU A 122 4.99 2.80 32.25
CA LEU A 122 4.26 1.55 32.46
C LEU A 122 3.06 1.46 31.51
N THR A 123 2.95 0.34 30.81
CA THR A 123 1.80 0.00 29.96
C THR A 123 1.14 -1.29 30.46
N TYR A 124 -0.19 -1.34 30.43
CA TYR A 124 -0.96 -2.51 30.85
C TYR A 124 -1.32 -3.35 29.63
N PHE A 125 -0.89 -4.61 29.60
CA PHE A 125 -1.11 -5.52 28.49
C PHE A 125 -1.30 -6.95 29.00
N CYS A 126 -2.26 -7.70 28.43
CA CYS A 126 -2.53 -9.10 28.78
C CYS A 126 -2.58 -9.39 30.30
N GLY A 127 -3.19 -8.51 31.08
CA GLY A 127 -3.36 -8.69 32.52
C GLY A 127 -2.17 -8.28 33.39
N ARG A 128 -1.09 -7.74 32.80
CA ARG A 128 0.16 -7.41 33.50
C ARG A 128 0.64 -6.01 33.13
N TRP A 129 1.45 -5.42 34.00
CA TRP A 129 2.14 -4.17 33.74
C TRP A 129 3.53 -4.46 33.17
N PHE A 130 3.90 -3.73 32.12
CA PHE A 130 5.21 -3.80 31.48
C PHE A 130 5.85 -2.43 31.50
N TYR A 131 7.15 -2.38 31.77
CA TYR A 131 7.93 -1.16 31.64
C TYR A 131 8.50 -1.08 30.22
N VAL A 132 8.32 0.07 29.59
CA VAL A 132 8.73 0.35 28.22
C VAL A 132 9.68 1.53 28.25
N GLU A 133 10.77 1.46 27.49
CA GLU A 133 11.74 2.54 27.34
C GLU A 133 11.89 2.91 25.86
N LYS A 134 11.69 4.19 25.53
CA LYS A 134 11.70 4.67 24.13
C LYS A 134 10.82 3.80 23.22
N SER A 135 9.65 3.48 23.75
CA SER A 135 8.63 2.58 23.21
C SER A 135 9.01 1.14 23.01
N ALA A 136 10.27 0.73 23.20
CA ALA A 136 10.65 -0.67 23.14
C ALA A 136 10.39 -1.35 24.50
N LEU A 137 9.72 -2.49 24.47
CA LEU A 137 9.63 -3.36 25.64
C LEU A 137 11.01 -3.97 25.89
N ASN A 138 11.55 -3.74 27.08
CA ASN A 138 12.78 -4.37 27.53
C ASN A 138 12.41 -5.55 28.44
N TRP A 139 12.90 -6.74 28.12
CA TRP A 139 12.55 -8.01 28.79
C TRP A 139 13.52 -8.38 29.90
#